data_AF-A0A671MCE9-F1
#
_entry.id   AF-A0A671MCE9-F1
#
_cell.length_a   1.000
_cell.length_b   1.000
_cell.length_c   1.000
_cell.angle_alpha   90.00
_cell.angle_beta   90.00
_cell.angle_gamma   90.00
#
_symmetry.space_group_name_H-M   'P 1'
#
loop_
_entity.id
_entity.type
_entity.pdbx_description
1 polymer ?
#
loop_
_entity_poly.entity_id
_entity_poly.type
_entity_poly.pdbx_seq_one_letter_code
_entity_poly.pdbx_strand_id
1 'polypeptide(L)'
;MAAGAEAPDSWYLALLGFAEHFRTSSPPKIRLCVHCLQAVFQFKPPQRVEARTHLQLGSVLYHHTKNSELARTHLEKAVRALGSVFLFF
;
A
#
# COMPACT_ATOMS: atom_id res chain seq x y z
N MET A 1 -25.25 19.73 7.50
CA MET A 1 -23.78 19.86 7.57
C MET A 1 -23.26 18.54 8.13
N ALA A 2 -22.37 17.75 7.54
CA ALA A 2 -21.45 17.81 6.41
C ALA A 2 -21.44 16.39 5.76
N ALA A 3 -21.64 16.27 4.45
CA ALA A 3 -20.59 16.10 3.43
C ALA A 3 -19.70 14.85 3.64
N GLY A 4 -19.68 13.99 2.61
CA GLY A 4 -19.13 12.65 2.63
C GLY A 4 -17.62 12.54 2.88
N ALA A 5 -17.28 11.60 3.73
CA ALA A 5 -16.00 10.90 3.74
C ALA A 5 -16.32 9.46 4.11
N GLU A 6 -16.24 8.52 3.16
CA GLU A 6 -16.07 7.10 3.50
C GLU A 6 -14.89 7.05 4.47
N ALA A 7 -15.17 6.80 5.75
CA ALA A 7 -14.11 6.61 6.73
C ALA A 7 -13.25 5.46 6.20
N PRO A 8 -11.92 5.62 6.08
CA PRO A 8 -11.06 4.51 5.69
C PRO A 8 -11.34 3.38 6.68
N ASP A 9 -11.67 2.21 6.14
CA ASP A 9 -12.10 1.08 6.96
C ASP A 9 -11.12 0.88 8.12
N SER A 10 -11.63 0.66 9.33
CA SER A 10 -10.80 0.55 10.54
C SER A 10 -9.68 -0.49 10.40
N TRP A 11 -9.89 -1.53 9.59
CA TRP A 11 -8.87 -2.54 9.27
C TRP A 11 -7.72 -1.97 8.43
N TYR A 12 -7.98 -1.03 7.51
CA TYR A 12 -6.96 -0.40 6.67
C TYR A 12 -6.05 0.50 7.49
N LEU A 13 -6.64 1.31 8.39
CA LEU A 13 -5.90 2.15 9.31
C LEU A 13 -5.03 1.31 10.27
N ALA A 14 -5.57 0.21 10.81
CA ALA A 14 -4.81 -0.69 11.67
C ALA A 14 -3.61 -1.30 10.93
N LEU A 15 -3.81 -1.82 9.72
CA LEU A 15 -2.74 -2.41 8.91
C LEU A 15 -1.68 -1.38 8.51
N LEU A 16 -2.08 -0.14 8.21
CA LEU A 16 -1.13 0.94 7.97
C LEU A 16 -0.31 1.28 9.22
N GLY A 17 -0.95 1.36 10.38
CA GLY A 17 -0.28 1.62 11.65
C GLY A 17 0.76 0.54 11.96
N PHE A 18 0.42 -0.74 11.76
CA PHE A 18 1.37 -1.85 11.88
C PHE A 18 2.52 -1.73 10.87
N ALA A 19 2.21 -1.48 9.60
CA ALA A 19 3.21 -1.34 8.55
C ALA A 19 4.22 -0.22 8.87
N GLU A 20 3.74 0.93 9.37
CA GLU A 20 4.59 2.05 9.77
C GLU A 20 5.42 1.72 11.02
N HIS A 21 4.80 1.11 12.03
CA HIS A 21 5.49 0.66 13.24
C HIS A 21 6.65 -0.30 12.91
N PHE A 22 6.44 -1.26 12.01
CA PHE A 22 7.51 -2.18 11.58
C PHE A 22 8.60 -1.50 10.75
N ARG A 23 8.26 -0.42 10.03
CA ARG A 23 9.23 0.39 9.27
C ARG A 23 10.11 1.24 10.20
N THR A 24 9.54 1.82 11.25
CA THR A 24 10.26 2.67 12.21
C THR A 24 10.91 1.88 13.36
N SER A 25 10.53 0.61 13.53
CA SER A 25 11.16 -0.30 14.48
C SER A 25 12.67 -0.40 14.25
N SER A 26 13.45 -0.56 15.32
CA SER A 26 14.90 -0.80 15.23
C SER A 26 15.24 -2.16 15.84
N PRO A 27 15.71 -3.15 15.05
CA PRO A 27 15.96 -3.09 13.60
C PRO A 27 14.67 -3.07 12.76
N PRO A 28 14.68 -2.45 11.56
CA PRO A 28 13.50 -2.32 10.70
C PRO A 28 13.04 -3.67 10.17
N LYS A 29 11.78 -4.02 10.44
CA LYS A 29 11.18 -5.30 10.06
C LYS A 29 10.39 -5.17 8.77
N ILE A 30 11.10 -4.84 7.70
CA ILE A 30 10.53 -4.57 6.37
C ILE A 30 9.70 -5.74 5.83
N ARG A 31 10.11 -6.99 6.11
CA ARG A 31 9.32 -8.19 5.73
C ARG A 31 7.94 -8.19 6.37
N LEU A 32 7.83 -7.79 7.64
CA LEU A 32 6.53 -7.69 8.34
C LEU A 32 5.69 -6.52 7.80
N CYS A 33 6.32 -5.38 7.49
CA CYS A 33 5.66 -4.25 6.84
C CYS A 33 5.00 -4.69 5.52
N VAL A 34 5.73 -5.44 4.69
CA VAL A 34 5.22 -6.03 3.43
C VAL A 34 4.05 -6.97 3.71
N HIS A 35 4.13 -7.85 4.71
CA HIS A 35 3.03 -8.75 5.06
C HIS A 35 1.76 -8.02 5.51
N CYS A 36 1.87 -6.94 6.28
CA CYS A 36 0.72 -6.11 6.67
C CYS A 36 0.04 -5.50 5.45
N LEU A 37 0.82 -4.97 4.51
CA LEU A 37 0.29 -4.42 3.26
C LEU A 37 -0.29 -5.51 2.36
N GLN A 38 0.27 -6.73 2.36
CA GLN A 38 -0.31 -7.84 1.60
C GLN A 38 -1.64 -8.32 2.20
N ALA A 39 -1.79 -8.28 3.52
CA ALA A 39 -3.02 -8.65 4.20
C ALA A 39 -4.20 -7.76 3.75
N VAL A 40 -3.95 -6.50 3.41
CA VAL A 40 -4.97 -5.58 2.84
C VAL A 40 -5.67 -6.21 1.63
N PHE A 41 -4.95 -6.92 0.75
CA PHE A 41 -5.55 -7.56 -0.44
C PHE A 41 -6.52 -8.71 -0.10
N GLN A 42 -6.38 -9.34 1.07
CA GLN A 42 -7.30 -10.40 1.50
C GLN A 42 -8.70 -9.85 1.78
N PHE A 43 -8.81 -8.58 2.14
CA PHE A 43 -10.08 -7.90 2.41
C PHE A 43 -10.78 -7.40 1.14
N LYS A 44 -10.26 -7.72 -0.06
CA LYS A 44 -10.77 -7.26 -1.38
C LYS A 44 -11.09 -5.76 -1.38
N PRO A 45 -10.07 -4.92 -1.11
CA PRO A 45 -10.25 -3.50 -0.93
C PRO A 45 -10.68 -2.83 -2.24
N PRO A 46 -11.34 -1.66 -2.19
CA PRO A 46 -11.69 -0.91 -3.39
C PRO A 46 -10.43 -0.52 -4.17
N GLN A 47 -10.58 -0.34 -5.48
CA GLN A 47 -9.48 -0.14 -6.43
C GLN A 47 -8.51 0.99 -6.03
N ARG A 48 -9.03 2.06 -5.40
CA ARG A 48 -8.22 3.17 -4.87
C ARG A 48 -7.26 2.74 -3.76
N VAL A 49 -7.73 1.88 -2.84
CA VAL A 49 -6.94 1.36 -1.71
C VAL A 49 -5.95 0.31 -2.21
N GLU A 50 -6.37 -0.55 -3.14
CA GLU A 50 -5.50 -1.53 -3.78
C GLU A 50 -4.29 -0.85 -4.45
N ALA A 51 -4.55 0.19 -5.23
CA ALA A 51 -3.50 0.91 -5.94
C ALA A 51 -2.56 1.66 -5.00
N ARG A 52 -3.09 2.31 -3.95
CA ARG A 52 -2.29 2.92 -2.88
C ARG A 52 -1.39 1.90 -2.17
N THR A 53 -1.95 0.73 -1.85
CA THR A 53 -1.23 -0.35 -1.16
C THR A 53 -0.10 -0.89 -2.04
N HIS A 54 -0.34 -1.07 -3.33
CA HIS A 54 0.71 -1.45 -4.28
C HIS A 54 1.82 -0.39 -4.41
N LEU A 55 1.48 0.90 -4.38
CA LEU A 55 2.45 1.98 -4.41
C LEU A 55 3.31 2.01 -3.14
N GLN A 56 2.70 1.81 -1.97
CA GLN A 56 3.41 1.69 -0.70
C GLN A 56 4.34 0.48 -0.68
N LEU A 57 3.86 -0.69 -1.14
CA LEU A 57 4.67 -1.91 -1.25
C LEU A 57 5.86 -1.71 -2.18
N GLY A 58 5.63 -1.15 -3.37
CA GLY A 58 6.68 -0.86 -4.34
C GLY A 58 7.75 0.07 -3.78
N SER A 59 7.34 1.15 -3.11
CA SER A 59 8.27 2.10 -2.48
C SER A 59 9.09 1.45 -1.35
N VAL A 60 8.44 0.69 -0.47
CA VAL A 60 9.12 -0.01 0.63
C VAL A 60 10.12 -1.03 0.09
N LEU A 61 9.73 -1.82 -0.90
CA LEU A 61 10.63 -2.79 -1.54
C LEU A 61 11.81 -2.11 -2.24
N TYR A 62 11.57 -0.99 -2.93
CA TYR A 62 12.61 -0.26 -3.65
C TYR A 62 13.65 0.37 -2.72
N HIS A 63 13.22 1.01 -1.63
CA HIS A 63 14.13 1.72 -0.71
C HIS A 63 14.84 0.79 0.26
N HIS A 64 14.17 -0.30 0.69
CA HIS A 64 14.65 -1.11 1.79
C HIS A 64 15.08 -2.54 1.40
N THR A 65 14.87 -2.95 0.15
CA THR A 65 15.26 -4.29 -0.31
C THR A 65 16.07 -4.22 -1.60
N LYS A 66 16.82 -5.29 -1.91
CA LYS A 66 17.54 -5.42 -3.19
C LYS A 66 16.66 -5.97 -4.33
N ASN A 67 15.36 -6.17 -4.10
CA ASN A 67 14.43 -6.76 -5.06
C ASN A 67 13.75 -5.69 -5.92
N SER A 68 14.55 -4.98 -6.73
CA SER A 68 14.11 -3.91 -7.62
C SER A 68 13.03 -4.37 -8.61
N GLU A 69 13.09 -5.62 -9.06
CA GLU A 69 12.16 -6.20 -10.04
C GLU A 69 10.76 -6.41 -9.45
N LEU A 70 10.70 -6.92 -8.22
CA LEU A 70 9.44 -7.08 -7.48
C LEU A 70 8.84 -5.72 -7.12
N ALA A 71 9.68 -4.77 -6.70
CA ALA A 71 9.28 -3.39 -6.44
C ALA A 71 8.63 -2.75 -7.68
N ARG A 72 9.31 -2.88 -8.84
CA ARG A 72 8.81 -2.39 -10.13
C ARG A 72 7.47 -3.03 -10.50
N THR A 73 7.34 -4.35 -10.36
CA THR A 73 6.07 -5.06 -10.65
C THR A 73 4.92 -4.52 -9.80
N HIS A 74 5.16 -4.24 -8.52
CA HIS A 74 4.14 -3.62 -7.66
C HIS A 74 3.81 -2.18 -8.06
N LEU A 75 4.81 -1.39 -8.44
CA LEU A 75 4.60 -0.03 -8.96
C LEU A 75 3.80 -0.04 -10.28
N GLU A 76 4.13 -0.93 -11.21
CA GLU A 76 3.39 -1.10 -12.47
C GLU A 76 1.92 -1.50 -12.21
N LYS A 77 1.67 -2.39 -11.24
CA LYS A 77 0.31 -2.73 -10.80
C LYS A 77 -0.42 -1.54 -10.18
N ALA A 78 0.26 -0.75 -9.35
CA ALA A 78 -0.31 0.47 -8.77
C ALA A 78 -0.70 1.48 -9.86
N VAL A 79 0.19 1.72 -10.81
CA VAL A 79 -0.04 2.63 -11.94
C VAL A 79 -1.16 2.12 -12.82
N ARG A 80 -1.24 0.81 -13.10
CA ARG A 80 -2.34 0.23 -13.88
C ARG A 80 -3.69 0.34 -13.15
N ALA A 81 -3.70 0.18 -11.83
CA ALA A 81 -4.90 0.31 -11.01
C ALA A 81 -5.33 1.78 -10.82
N LEU A 82 -4.39 2.74 -10.79
CA LEU A 82 -4.66 4.19 -10.82
C LEU A 82 -4.91 4.74 -12.22
N GLY A 83 -4.45 4.03 -13.26
CA GLY A 83 -4.46 4.47 -14.66
C GLY A 83 -5.86 4.61 -15.25
N SER A 84 -6.89 4.06 -14.59
CA SER A 84 -8.30 4.39 -14.88
C SER A 84 -8.70 5.81 -14.45
N VAL A 85 -7.88 6.51 -13.66
CA VAL A 85 -8.08 7.90 -13.23
C VAL A 85 -7.16 8.88 -13.97
N PHE A 86 -6.05 8.40 -14.56
CA PHE A 86 -5.06 9.26 -15.23
C PHE A 86 -5.43 9.66 -16.68
N LEU A 87 -6.59 9.24 -17.17
CA LEU A 87 -7.13 9.63 -18.49
C LEU A 87 -7.98 10.92 -18.44
N PHE A 88 -7.96 11.65 -17.32
CA PHE A 88 -8.68 12.91 -17.10
C PHE A 88 -7.79 14.03 -16.52
N PHE A 89 -6.54 14.12 -16.95
CA PHE A 89 -5.71 15.32 -16.82
C PHE A 89 -4.97 15.55 -18.14
#